data_AF-A0A2V9T458-F1
#
_entry.id   AF-A0A2V9T458-F1
#
_cell.length_a   1.000
_cell.length_b   1.000
_cell.length_c   1.000
_cell.angle_alpha   90.00
_cell.angle_beta   90.00
_cell.angle_gamma   90.00
#
_symmetry.space_group_name_H-M   'P 1'
#
loop_
_entity.id
_entity.type
_entity.pdbx_description
1 polymer ?
#
loop_
_entity_poly.entity_id
_entity_poly.type
_entity_poly.pdbx_seq_one_letter_code
_entity_poly.pdbx_strand_id
1 'polypeptide(L)'
;QSGNRIDVLSHLFPGADAQTGRVDYQVQVPPDASLILRSSTGALHAERLHGDVTLEGATGNVDVRDVSDAHVHIKTLKGPITLTNIHDGHVEVTSVSGEVVMDSVSGPLVQVNSTSGKIFYDGDFGSGGEYRLASHTGDIEATAPDDASIEVIARSVKGKVENDFRLQPKHTPFTIKAGS
;
A
#
# COMPACT_ATOMS: atom_id res chain seq x y z
N GLN A 1 -2.59 -23.60 22.63
CA GLN A 1 -1.84 -23.04 21.49
C GLN A 1 -0.78 -22.12 22.05
N SER A 2 0.48 -22.56 22.01
CA SER A 2 1.63 -21.76 22.44
C SER A 2 2.01 -20.86 21.28
N GLY A 3 1.52 -19.62 21.27
CA GLY A 3 1.87 -18.65 20.24
C GLY A 3 3.31 -18.19 20.45
N ASN A 4 4.18 -18.49 19.48
CA ASN A 4 5.57 -18.02 19.46
C ASN A 4 5.58 -16.52 19.12
N ARG A 5 5.30 -15.69 20.12
CA ARG A 5 5.35 -14.23 20.02
C ARG A 5 6.74 -13.74 20.36
N ILE A 6 7.35 -12.96 19.47
CA ILE A 6 8.60 -12.25 19.71
C ILE A 6 8.26 -10.78 19.85
N ASP A 7 8.42 -10.21 21.05
CA ASP A 7 8.29 -8.78 21.29
C ASP A 7 9.69 -8.16 21.41
N VAL A 8 10.02 -7.23 20.51
CA VAL A 8 11.27 -6.46 20.56
C VAL A 8 10.93 -5.02 20.95
N LEU A 9 11.42 -4.57 22.10
CA LEU A 9 11.23 -3.22 22.63
C LEU A 9 12.59 -2.51 22.73
N SER A 10 12.69 -1.34 22.11
CA SER A 10 13.87 -0.49 22.17
C SER A 10 13.59 0.74 23.03
N HIS A 11 14.47 1.04 23.99
CA HIS A 11 14.42 2.24 24.82
C HIS A 11 15.64 3.11 24.55
N LEU A 12 15.41 4.41 24.31
CA LEU A 12 16.50 5.40 24.28
C LEU A 12 16.97 5.67 25.72
N PHE A 13 18.27 5.56 25.95
CA PHE A 13 18.86 5.94 27.24
C PHE A 13 18.77 7.46 27.44
N PRO A 14 18.55 7.95 28.67
CA PRO A 14 18.58 9.38 28.97
C PRO A 14 19.91 10.00 28.54
N GLY A 15 19.87 11.00 27.66
CA GLY A 15 21.06 11.68 27.12
C GLY A 15 21.51 11.19 25.74
N ALA A 16 20.88 10.16 25.17
CA ALA A 16 21.07 9.81 23.77
C ALA A 16 20.32 10.79 22.86
N ASP A 17 21.01 11.30 21.84
CA ASP A 17 20.45 12.13 20.78
C ASP A 17 20.31 11.34 19.47
N ALA A 18 19.81 11.99 18.41
CA ALA A 18 19.63 11.36 17.10
C ALA A 18 20.93 10.82 16.46
N GLN A 19 22.10 11.26 16.93
CA GLN A 19 23.42 10.84 16.44
C GLN A 19 23.99 9.64 17.22
N THR A 20 23.61 9.50 18.50
CA THR A 20 24.18 8.52 19.44
C THR A 20 23.23 7.37 19.78
N GLY A 21 21.94 7.50 19.47
CA GLY A 21 20.89 6.51 19.78
C GLY A 21 20.39 5.68 18.59
N ARG A 22 21.17 5.51 17.51
CA ARG A 22 20.77 4.68 16.37
C ARG A 22 20.89 3.21 16.73
N VAL A 23 19.81 2.45 16.52
CA VAL A 23 19.81 0.99 16.64
C VAL A 23 19.21 0.40 15.38
N ASP A 24 19.93 -0.54 14.77
CA ASP A 24 19.46 -1.30 13.62
C ASP A 24 19.16 -2.73 14.11
N TYR A 25 17.90 -3.17 13.96
CA TYR A 25 17.46 -4.51 14.34
C TYR A 25 17.23 -5.35 13.09
N GLN A 26 17.76 -6.57 13.09
CA GLN A 26 17.44 -7.59 12.08
C GLN A 26 16.86 -8.81 12.80
N VAL A 27 15.62 -9.15 12.46
CA VAL A 27 14.89 -10.29 13.02
C VAL A 27 14.53 -11.23 11.89
N GLN A 28 14.95 -12.49 11.98
CA GLN A 28 14.52 -13.54 11.04
C GLN A 28 13.31 -14.25 11.62
N VAL A 29 12.26 -14.35 10.81
CA VAL A 29 11.02 -15.04 11.15
C VAL A 29 10.71 -16.09 10.08
N PRO A 30 9.92 -17.12 10.40
CA PRO A 30 9.35 -17.99 9.37
C PRO A 30 8.48 -17.20 8.38
N PRO A 31 8.37 -17.61 7.11
CA PRO A 31 7.55 -16.91 6.11
C PRO A 31 6.09 -16.71 6.52
N ASP A 32 5.50 -17.71 7.18
CA ASP A 32 4.08 -17.69 7.58
C ASP A 32 3.82 -16.91 8.89
N ALA A 33 4.83 -16.21 9.41
CA ALA A 33 4.71 -15.45 10.64
C ALA A 33 3.95 -14.14 10.42
N SER A 34 2.98 -13.84 11.29
CA SER A 34 2.38 -12.52 11.36
C SER A 34 3.35 -11.53 11.99
N LEU A 35 3.56 -10.39 11.34
CA LEU A 35 4.51 -9.36 11.72
C LEU A 35 3.79 -8.08 12.14
N ILE A 36 4.17 -7.52 13.29
CA ILE A 36 3.72 -6.19 13.71
C ILE A 36 4.96 -5.36 14.05
N LEU A 37 5.24 -4.31 13.26
CA LEU A 37 6.34 -3.38 13.51
C LEU A 37 5.81 -1.98 13.80
N ARG A 38 6.40 -1.33 14.81
CA ARG A 38 6.04 0.01 15.24
C ARG A 38 7.29 0.85 15.44
N SER A 39 7.35 2.02 14.81
CA SER A 39 8.49 2.93 14.93
C SER A 39 8.06 4.38 14.82
N SER A 40 8.65 5.25 15.65
CA SER A 40 8.44 6.69 15.53
C SER A 40 9.35 7.29 14.44
N THR A 41 10.65 7.00 14.48
CA THR A 41 11.66 7.67 13.64
C THR A 41 12.45 6.72 12.75
N GLY A 42 12.64 5.47 13.17
CA GLY A 42 13.37 4.46 12.40
C GLY A 42 12.59 3.96 11.20
N ALA A 43 13.31 3.57 10.15
CA ALA A 43 12.74 2.91 9.00
C ALA A 43 12.20 1.53 9.38
N LEU A 44 11.11 1.12 8.72
CA LEU A 44 10.51 -0.20 8.85
C LEU A 44 10.68 -0.94 7.53
N HIS A 45 11.24 -2.15 7.58
CA HIS A 45 11.42 -3.02 6.42
C HIS A 45 10.84 -4.40 6.71
N ALA A 46 10.04 -4.93 5.79
CA ALA A 46 9.51 -6.29 5.85
C ALA A 46 9.63 -6.94 4.47
N GLU A 47 10.08 -8.19 4.42
CA GLU A 47 10.25 -8.90 3.14
C GLU A 47 9.98 -10.40 3.24
N ARG A 48 9.53 -11.01 2.13
CA ARG A 48 9.42 -12.47 1.95
C ARG A 48 8.53 -13.12 3.01
N LEU A 49 7.30 -12.61 3.12
CA LEU A 49 6.30 -13.05 4.10
C LEU A 49 5.03 -13.56 3.41
N HIS A 50 4.40 -14.56 4.02
CA HIS A 50 3.06 -15.03 3.68
C HIS A 50 2.06 -14.84 4.83
N GLY A 51 2.53 -14.39 5.99
CA GLY A 51 1.68 -14.01 7.12
C GLY A 51 1.34 -12.52 7.11
N ASP A 52 0.26 -12.17 7.81
CA ASP A 52 -0.21 -10.78 7.91
C ASP A 52 0.87 -9.81 8.40
N VAL A 53 0.96 -8.65 7.74
CA VAL A 53 1.96 -7.61 8.03
C VAL A 53 1.25 -6.33 8.46
N THR A 54 1.53 -5.87 9.68
CA THR A 54 1.07 -4.55 10.17
C THR A 54 2.26 -3.65 10.48
N LEU A 55 2.33 -2.50 9.83
CA LEU A 55 3.42 -1.52 9.98
C LEU A 55 2.85 -0.18 10.43
N GLU A 56 3.32 0.34 11.55
CA GLU A 56 2.94 1.67 12.03
C GLU A 56 4.18 2.56 12.22
N GLY A 57 4.30 3.56 11.35
CA GLY A 57 5.38 4.55 11.32
C GLY A 57 4.89 5.95 11.68
N ALA A 58 5.77 6.82 12.19
CA ALA A 58 5.50 8.27 12.22
C ALA A 58 6.26 9.01 11.12
N THR A 59 7.60 8.95 11.11
CA THR A 59 8.42 9.70 10.14
C THR A 59 9.41 8.87 9.34
N GLY A 60 9.68 7.63 9.75
CA GLY A 60 10.60 6.73 9.05
C GLY A 60 10.02 6.19 7.74
N ASN A 61 10.89 5.83 6.80
CA ASN A 61 10.50 5.11 5.58
C ASN A 61 9.87 3.75 5.91
N VAL A 62 8.82 3.36 5.21
CA VAL A 62 8.21 2.03 5.30
C VAL A 62 8.42 1.34 3.96
N ASP A 63 9.07 0.18 3.98
CA ASP A 63 9.41 -0.60 2.80
C ASP A 63 8.91 -2.04 2.99
N VAL A 64 8.08 -2.52 2.06
CA VAL A 64 7.55 -3.89 2.09
C VAL A 64 7.76 -4.52 0.73
N ARG A 65 8.39 -5.71 0.71
CA ARG A 65 8.71 -6.43 -0.52
C ARG A 65 8.30 -7.90 -0.46
N ASP A 66 7.95 -8.47 -1.60
CA ASP A 66 7.77 -9.93 -1.76
C ASP A 66 6.82 -10.53 -0.72
N VAL A 67 5.60 -10.00 -0.65
CA VAL A 67 4.56 -10.53 0.26
C VAL A 67 3.45 -11.15 -0.59
N SER A 68 3.06 -12.38 -0.27
CA SER A 68 1.95 -13.06 -0.95
C SER A 68 0.94 -13.62 0.04
N ASP A 69 -0.30 -13.85 -0.39
CA ASP A 69 -1.33 -14.57 0.38
C ASP A 69 -1.61 -13.98 1.79
N ALA A 70 -1.35 -12.68 1.98
CA ALA A 70 -1.37 -12.02 3.29
C ALA A 70 -2.17 -10.72 3.31
N HIS A 71 -2.59 -10.29 4.50
CA HIS A 71 -3.11 -8.94 4.71
C HIS A 71 -1.97 -7.98 5.08
N VAL A 72 -1.77 -6.92 4.28
CA VAL A 72 -0.78 -5.87 4.51
C VAL A 72 -1.50 -4.60 4.94
N HIS A 73 -1.25 -4.15 6.17
CA HIS A 73 -1.83 -2.94 6.74
C HIS A 73 -0.75 -1.96 7.17
N ILE A 74 -0.73 -0.78 6.57
CA ILE A 74 0.28 0.25 6.83
C ILE A 74 -0.37 1.54 7.30
N LYS A 75 0.16 2.12 8.37
CA LYS A 75 -0.18 3.46 8.84
C LYS A 75 1.09 4.29 8.99
N THR A 76 1.12 5.45 8.35
CA THR A 76 2.19 6.44 8.51
C THR A 76 1.64 7.85 8.71
N LEU A 77 2.43 8.72 9.35
CA LEU A 77 2.14 10.15 9.38
C LEU A 77 2.83 10.85 8.21
N LYS A 78 4.16 10.76 8.12
CA LYS A 78 4.95 11.56 7.16
C LYS A 78 5.95 10.76 6.33
N GLY A 79 6.38 9.60 6.81
CA GLY A 79 7.39 8.80 6.12
C GLY A 79 6.87 8.25 4.78
N PRO A 80 7.72 8.17 3.74
CA PRO A 80 7.34 7.53 2.49
C PRO A 80 7.03 6.04 2.70
N ILE A 81 6.16 5.50 1.87
CA ILE A 81 5.77 4.10 1.85
C ILE A 81 6.09 3.56 0.46
N THR A 82 6.86 2.47 0.41
CA THR A 82 7.12 1.71 -0.81
C THR A 82 6.61 0.28 -0.62
N LEU A 83 5.75 -0.15 -1.53
CA LEU A 83 5.28 -1.54 -1.65
C LEU A 83 5.79 -2.08 -2.99
N THR A 84 6.43 -3.25 -2.97
CA THR A 84 6.94 -3.89 -4.19
C THR A 84 6.61 -5.37 -4.20
N ASN A 85 6.08 -5.88 -5.32
CA ASN A 85 5.85 -7.31 -5.53
C ASN A 85 4.95 -7.92 -4.43
N ILE A 86 3.76 -7.35 -4.28
CA ILE A 86 2.76 -7.78 -3.29
C ILE A 86 1.60 -8.44 -4.02
N HIS A 87 1.32 -9.71 -3.75
CA HIS A 87 0.37 -10.50 -4.53
C HIS A 87 -0.66 -11.22 -3.66
N ASP A 88 -1.80 -11.57 -4.26
CA ASP A 88 -2.81 -12.46 -3.67
C ASP A 88 -3.27 -12.07 -2.25
N GLY A 89 -3.22 -10.78 -1.94
CA GLY A 89 -3.40 -10.25 -0.59
C GLY A 89 -4.29 -9.01 -0.55
N HIS A 90 -4.75 -8.66 0.64
CA HIS A 90 -5.47 -7.41 0.87
C HIS A 90 -4.46 -6.35 1.31
N VAL A 91 -4.45 -5.20 0.64
CA VAL A 91 -3.54 -4.09 0.95
C VAL A 91 -4.33 -2.89 1.43
N GLU A 92 -4.03 -2.43 2.63
CA GLU A 92 -4.62 -1.23 3.22
C GLU A 92 -3.54 -0.26 3.69
N VAL A 93 -3.49 0.92 3.08
CA VAL A 93 -2.51 1.97 3.39
C VAL A 93 -3.22 3.24 3.84
N THR A 94 -2.81 3.79 4.98
CA THR A 94 -3.24 5.10 5.46
C THR A 94 -2.02 6.00 5.71
N SER A 95 -1.98 7.16 5.06
CA SER A 95 -0.91 8.15 5.18
C SER A 95 -1.49 9.55 5.42
N VAL A 96 -0.76 10.42 6.14
CA VAL A 96 -1.12 11.85 6.20
C VAL A 96 -0.44 12.62 5.08
N SER A 97 0.89 12.59 4.97
CA SER A 97 1.59 13.38 3.94
C SER A 97 2.68 12.65 3.17
N GLY A 98 3.12 11.47 3.63
CA GLY A 98 4.16 10.68 2.96
C GLY A 98 3.69 10.18 1.60
N GLU A 99 4.61 10.17 0.63
CA GLU A 99 4.39 9.55 -0.68
C GLU A 99 4.12 8.05 -0.53
N VAL A 100 3.20 7.52 -1.32
CA VAL A 100 2.90 6.09 -1.39
C VAL A 100 3.22 5.62 -2.80
N VAL A 101 4.20 4.73 -2.92
CA VAL A 101 4.58 4.09 -4.18
C VAL A 101 4.24 2.62 -4.10
N MET A 102 3.48 2.12 -5.07
CA MET A 102 3.11 0.73 -5.21
C MET A 102 3.55 0.24 -6.58
N ASP A 103 4.46 -0.72 -6.60
CA ASP A 103 4.98 -1.37 -7.79
C ASP A 103 4.62 -2.86 -7.75
N SER A 104 3.98 -3.35 -8.80
CA SER A 104 3.60 -4.77 -8.93
C SER A 104 2.75 -5.23 -7.73
N VAL A 105 1.72 -4.46 -7.37
CA VAL A 105 0.81 -4.76 -6.26
C VAL A 105 -0.53 -5.26 -6.81
N SER A 106 -0.86 -6.52 -6.58
CA SER A 106 -2.06 -7.18 -7.08
C SER A 106 -2.84 -7.88 -5.97
N GLY A 107 -4.17 -7.83 -5.99
CA GLY A 107 -4.97 -8.60 -5.04
C GLY A 107 -6.47 -8.32 -5.12
N PRO A 108 -7.28 -9.02 -4.31
CA PRO A 108 -8.73 -8.81 -4.26
C PRO A 108 -9.13 -7.41 -3.77
N LEU A 109 -8.29 -6.76 -2.95
CA LEU A 109 -8.54 -5.41 -2.43
C LEU A 109 -7.22 -4.65 -2.27
N VAL A 110 -7.15 -3.46 -2.87
CA VAL A 110 -6.06 -2.50 -2.64
C VAL A 110 -6.69 -1.14 -2.33
N GLN A 111 -6.53 -0.69 -1.09
CA GLN A 111 -7.06 0.56 -0.60
C GLN A 111 -5.96 1.46 -0.07
N VAL A 112 -5.87 2.69 -0.61
CA VAL A 112 -4.92 3.71 -0.15
C VAL A 112 -5.67 4.99 0.16
N ASN A 113 -5.52 5.49 1.39
CA ASN A 113 -6.03 6.78 1.82
C ASN A 113 -4.89 7.68 2.24
N SER A 114 -4.77 8.84 1.59
CA SER A 114 -3.78 9.87 1.89
C SER A 114 -4.46 11.21 2.17
N THR A 115 -3.94 12.03 3.08
CA THR A 115 -4.43 13.41 3.21
C THR A 115 -3.80 14.30 2.14
N SER A 116 -2.47 14.36 2.09
CA SER A 116 -1.74 15.27 1.18
C SER A 116 -0.58 14.63 0.43
N GLY A 117 -0.27 13.36 0.70
CA GLY A 117 0.79 12.63 0.02
C GLY A 117 0.39 12.23 -1.40
N LYS A 118 1.36 12.20 -2.30
CA LYS A 118 1.19 11.69 -3.66
C LYS A 118 1.08 10.17 -3.63
N ILE A 119 0.19 9.61 -4.45
CA ILE A 119 0.01 8.17 -4.60
C ILE A 119 0.44 7.81 -6.02
N PHE A 120 1.37 6.88 -6.13
CA PHE A 120 1.79 6.25 -7.39
C PHE A 120 1.45 4.77 -7.32
N TYR A 121 0.74 4.29 -8.33
CA TYR A 121 0.41 2.88 -8.49
C TYR A 121 0.80 2.44 -9.89
N ASP A 122 1.66 1.43 -9.98
CA ASP A 122 2.01 0.72 -11.21
C ASP A 122 1.78 -0.78 -10.97
N GLY A 123 0.76 -1.36 -11.61
CA GLY A 123 0.38 -2.74 -11.37
C GLY A 123 -0.76 -3.23 -12.28
N ASP A 124 -1.04 -4.53 -12.21
CA ASP A 124 -1.93 -5.23 -13.12
C ASP A 124 -3.44 -5.14 -12.78
N PHE A 125 -3.77 -4.57 -11.62
CA PHE A 125 -5.13 -4.44 -11.07
C PHE A 125 -5.84 -5.77 -10.75
N GLY A 126 -5.16 -6.92 -10.89
CA GLY A 126 -5.73 -8.24 -10.64
C GLY A 126 -7.02 -8.57 -11.42
N SER A 127 -7.42 -9.84 -11.45
CA SER A 127 -8.70 -10.22 -12.03
C SER A 127 -9.85 -9.94 -11.05
N GLY A 128 -10.59 -8.85 -11.25
CA GLY A 128 -11.76 -8.52 -10.43
C GLY A 128 -11.44 -7.99 -9.04
N GLY A 129 -10.22 -7.47 -8.83
CA GLY A 129 -9.84 -6.80 -7.60
C GLY A 129 -10.51 -5.41 -7.47
N GLU A 130 -10.74 -4.98 -6.24
CA GLU A 130 -11.28 -3.66 -5.93
C GLU A 130 -10.14 -2.71 -5.54
N TYR A 131 -9.92 -1.67 -6.35
CA TYR A 131 -8.84 -0.71 -6.15
C TYR A 131 -9.42 0.66 -5.79
N ARG A 132 -9.12 1.14 -4.58
CA ARG A 132 -9.58 2.44 -4.08
C ARG A 132 -8.39 3.29 -3.66
N LEU A 133 -8.01 4.23 -4.52
CA LEU A 133 -6.97 5.22 -4.24
C LEU A 133 -7.64 6.58 -3.96
N ALA A 134 -7.41 7.14 -2.78
CA ALA A 134 -8.01 8.39 -2.35
C ALA A 134 -6.96 9.33 -1.73
N SER A 135 -6.96 10.58 -2.17
CA SER A 135 -6.13 11.65 -1.63
C SER A 135 -6.95 12.93 -1.46
N HIS A 136 -6.78 13.66 -0.35
CA HIS A 136 -7.55 14.90 -0.12
C HIS A 136 -6.98 16.07 -0.92
N THR A 137 -5.66 16.26 -0.92
CA THR A 137 -4.97 17.32 -1.67
C THR A 137 -3.77 16.86 -2.49
N GLY A 138 -3.33 15.60 -2.35
CA GLY A 138 -2.22 15.07 -3.13
C GLY A 138 -2.67 14.52 -4.49
N ASP A 139 -1.72 14.40 -5.40
CA ASP A 139 -1.98 13.80 -6.71
C ASP A 139 -2.06 12.27 -6.61
N ILE A 140 -2.82 11.67 -7.53
CA ILE A 140 -2.91 10.22 -7.70
C ILE A 140 -2.54 9.92 -9.14
N GLU A 141 -1.53 9.08 -9.32
CA GLU A 141 -1.05 8.61 -10.61
C GLU A 141 -1.15 7.08 -10.59
N ALA A 142 -1.92 6.53 -11.51
CA ALA A 142 -2.15 5.09 -11.60
C ALA A 142 -1.93 4.64 -13.05
N THR A 143 -1.09 3.64 -13.23
CA THR A 143 -0.77 3.04 -14.52
C THR A 143 -1.23 1.59 -14.51
N ALA A 144 -1.90 1.19 -15.59
CA ALA A 144 -2.37 -0.17 -15.83
C ALA A 144 -1.72 -0.69 -17.11
N PRO A 145 -1.46 -1.99 -17.21
CA PRO A 145 -1.02 -2.59 -18.46
C PRO A 145 -2.12 -2.53 -19.53
N ASP A 146 -1.73 -2.63 -20.80
CA ASP A 146 -2.63 -2.50 -21.95
C ASP A 146 -3.75 -3.57 -22.00
N ASP A 147 -3.56 -4.70 -21.32
CA ASP A 147 -4.48 -5.81 -21.23
C ASP A 147 -5.37 -5.77 -19.97
N ALA A 148 -5.21 -4.77 -19.10
CA ALA A 148 -5.99 -4.61 -17.89
C ALA A 148 -7.49 -4.47 -18.18
N SER A 149 -8.29 -5.33 -17.56
CA SER A 149 -9.75 -5.27 -17.65
C SER A 149 -10.31 -4.56 -16.41
N ILE A 150 -10.32 -3.24 -16.44
CA ILE A 150 -10.68 -2.39 -15.29
C ILE A 150 -11.86 -1.45 -15.57
N GLU A 151 -12.65 -1.18 -14.54
CA GLU A 151 -13.58 -0.06 -14.50
C GLU A 151 -12.95 1.05 -13.65
N VAL A 152 -12.74 2.23 -14.23
CA VAL A 152 -12.08 3.35 -13.54
C VAL A 152 -13.12 4.38 -13.08
N ILE A 153 -13.20 4.59 -11.77
CA ILE A 153 -14.00 5.66 -11.16
C ILE A 153 -13.04 6.64 -10.47
N ALA A 154 -12.81 7.80 -11.09
CA ALA A 154 -11.96 8.85 -10.53
C ALA A 154 -12.81 10.00 -9.93
N ARG A 155 -12.45 10.45 -8.72
CA ARG A 155 -13.09 11.60 -8.05
C ARG A 155 -12.03 12.44 -7.35
N SER A 156 -12.11 13.76 -7.52
CA SER A 156 -11.23 14.73 -6.86
C SER A 156 -12.05 15.81 -6.14
N VAL A 157 -11.61 16.19 -4.93
CA VAL A 157 -12.21 17.29 -4.16
C VAL A 157 -11.50 18.62 -4.44
N LYS A 158 -10.16 18.62 -4.58
CA LYS A 158 -9.34 19.81 -4.86
C LYS A 158 -8.12 19.58 -5.77
N GLY A 159 -7.84 18.34 -6.18
CA GLY A 159 -6.73 17.96 -7.06
C GLY A 159 -7.13 17.84 -8.53
N LYS A 160 -6.16 17.52 -9.40
CA LYS A 160 -6.38 17.29 -10.84
C LYS A 160 -6.62 15.81 -11.11
N VAL A 161 -7.52 15.49 -12.05
CA VAL A 161 -7.72 14.12 -12.56
C VAL A 161 -7.31 14.11 -14.03
N GLU A 162 -6.28 13.35 -14.36
CA GLU A 162 -5.88 13.06 -15.75
C GLU A 162 -6.02 11.56 -15.99
N ASN A 163 -6.53 11.18 -17.16
CA ASN A 163 -6.81 9.79 -17.51
C ASN A 163 -6.36 9.56 -18.95
N ASP A 164 -5.26 8.83 -19.10
CA ASP A 164 -4.70 8.46 -20.40
C ASP A 164 -4.97 6.98 -20.74
N PHE A 165 -5.87 6.32 -20.00
CA PHE A 165 -6.23 4.93 -20.25
C PHE A 165 -6.93 4.79 -21.61
N ARG A 166 -6.43 3.87 -22.45
CA ARG A 166 -7.12 3.50 -23.69
C ARG A 166 -8.29 2.56 -23.37
N LEU A 167 -9.37 3.13 -22.84
CA LEU A 167 -10.60 2.39 -22.57
C LEU A 167 -11.21 1.91 -23.89
N GLN A 168 -11.20 0.60 -24.16
CA GLN A 168 -12.04 0.02 -25.20
C GLN A 168 -13.44 -0.22 -24.61
N PRO A 169 -14.50 0.46 -25.11
CA PRO A 169 -15.85 0.22 -24.63
C PRO A 169 -16.27 -1.21 -25.00
N LYS A 170 -16.48 -2.09 -24.01
CA LYS A 170 -17.07 -3.43 -24.22
C LYS A 170 -18.60 -3.43 -24.26
N HIS A 171 -19.25 -2.26 -24.28
CA HIS A 171 -20.70 -2.19 -24.42
C HIS A 171 -21.10 -1.93 -25.86
N THR A 172 -21.54 -2.98 -26.54
CA THR A 172 -22.46 -2.85 -27.68
C THR A 172 -23.71 -2.13 -27.17
N PRO A 173 -24.12 -0.98 -27.72
CA PRO A 173 -25.34 -0.33 -27.30
C PRO A 173 -26.51 -1.29 -27.51
N PHE A 174 -27.35 -1.46 -26.48
CA PHE A 174 -28.57 -2.24 -26.57
C PHE A 174 -29.41 -1.71 -27.75
N THR A 175 -29.76 -2.60 -28.68
CA THR A 175 -30.71 -2.24 -29.74
C THR A 175 -32.06 -1.97 -29.11
N ILE A 176 -32.49 -0.71 -29.11
CA ILE A 176 -33.86 -0.34 -28.79
C ILE A 176 -34.74 -0.98 -29.87
N LYS A 177 -35.44 -2.08 -29.53
CA LYS A 177 -36.58 -2.51 -30.32
C LYS A 177 -37.69 -1.49 -30.10
N ALA A 178 -37.96 -0.67 -31.10
CA ALA A 178 -39.21 0.08 -31.17
C ALA A 178 -40.36 -0.94 -31.19
N GLY A 179 -41.24 -0.86 -30.20
CA GLY A 179 -42.47 -1.65 -30.15
C GLY A 179 -43.39 -1.25 -31.30
N SER A 180 -44.02 -2.26 -31.90
CA SER A 180 -45.08 -2.15 -32.92
C SER A 180 -46.36 -1.54 -32.37
#